data_AF-A0A5E4IL95-F1
#
_entry.id   AF-A0A5E4IL95-F1
#
_cell.length_a   1.000
_cell.length_b   1.000
_cell.length_c   1.000
_cell.angle_alpha   90.00
_cell.angle_beta   90.00
_cell.angle_gamma   90.00
#
_symmetry.space_group_name_H-M   'P 1'
#
loop_
_entity.id
_entity.type
_entity.pdbx_description
1 polymer ?
#
loop_
_entity_poly.entity_id
_entity_poly.type
_entity_poly.pdbx_seq_one_letter_code
_entity_poly.pdbx_strand_id
1 'polypeptide(L)'
;MTKIEKDSLNWAKKHILRKGDSDIFPRPFELDAIIAEWDIVMQELRKNDIETHRWAGPRRLIVPKEKHSFRIATQLDPLDSLILAAVIYQYGNQIEERRIPTTDYRVFSHRFSPDQEGRL
;
A
#
# COMPACT_ATOMS: atom_id res chain seq x y z
N MET A 1 -0.78 14.73 14.85
CA MET A 1 -1.28 14.94 13.47
C MET A 1 -0.20 14.56 12.49
N THR A 2 -0.28 13.33 12.03
CA THR A 2 0.70 12.71 11.14
C THR A 2 0.10 12.67 9.75
N LYS A 3 0.61 13.52 8.84
CA LYS A 3 0.08 13.67 7.48
C LYS A 3 0.89 12.89 6.45
N ILE A 4 0.23 12.50 5.38
CA ILE A 4 0.87 11.90 4.22
C ILE A 4 1.43 12.99 3.31
N GLU A 5 2.67 12.82 2.87
CA GLU A 5 3.35 13.71 1.95
C GLU A 5 2.85 13.51 0.51
N LYS A 6 2.93 14.59 -0.27
CA LYS A 6 2.52 14.59 -1.68
C LYS A 6 3.28 13.54 -2.48
N ASP A 7 4.59 13.46 -2.27
CA ASP A 7 5.45 12.57 -3.05
C ASP A 7 5.20 11.11 -2.70
N SER A 8 4.87 10.80 -1.45
CA SER A 8 4.44 9.47 -1.01
C SER A 8 3.14 9.02 -1.69
N LEU A 9 2.16 9.92 -1.84
CA LEU A 9 0.93 9.62 -2.57
C LEU A 9 1.19 9.41 -4.06
N ASN A 10 2.03 10.25 -4.68
CA ASN A 10 2.40 10.08 -6.08
C ASN A 10 3.13 8.75 -6.32
N TRP A 11 4.02 8.37 -5.40
CA TRP A 11 4.67 7.07 -5.43
C TRP A 11 3.64 5.93 -5.29
N ALA A 12 2.71 6.04 -4.34
CA ALA A 12 1.66 5.06 -4.13
C ALA A 12 0.78 4.85 -5.37
N LYS A 13 0.40 5.93 -6.06
CA LYS A 13 -0.28 5.87 -7.35
C LYS A 13 0.51 5.03 -8.36
N LYS A 14 1.81 5.31 -8.54
CA LYS A 14 2.67 4.56 -9.46
C LYS A 14 2.74 3.08 -9.06
N HIS A 15 2.87 2.80 -7.76
CA HIS A 15 2.93 1.45 -7.22
C HIS A 15 1.66 0.66 -7.52
N ILE A 16 0.49 1.19 -7.14
CA ILE A 16 -0.81 0.53 -7.36
C ILE A 16 -1.09 0.33 -8.86
N LEU A 17 -0.78 1.30 -9.72
CA LEU A 17 -0.93 1.14 -11.17
C LEU A 17 -0.06 0.02 -11.75
N ARG A 18 1.12 -0.18 -11.18
CA ARG A 18 2.11 -1.13 -11.69
C ARG A 18 1.94 -2.53 -11.11
N LYS A 19 1.58 -2.63 -9.84
CA LYS A 19 1.58 -3.88 -9.06
C LYS A 19 0.18 -4.36 -8.68
N GLY A 20 -0.83 -3.49 -8.77
CA GLY A 20 -2.14 -3.72 -8.21
C GLY A 20 -2.17 -3.49 -6.69
N ASP A 21 -3.37 -3.56 -6.14
CA ASP A 21 -3.69 -3.52 -4.71
C ASP A 21 -3.55 -4.90 -4.05
N SER A 22 -3.75 -5.98 -4.81
CA SER A 22 -3.63 -7.37 -4.38
C SER A 22 -3.21 -8.26 -5.55
N ASP A 23 -2.58 -9.39 -5.23
CA ASP A 23 -2.25 -10.48 -6.16
C ASP A 23 -3.37 -11.54 -6.26
N ILE A 24 -4.40 -11.47 -5.41
CA ILE A 24 -5.50 -12.44 -5.36
C ILE A 24 -6.72 -11.94 -6.15
N PHE A 25 -7.02 -10.65 -6.08
CA PHE A 25 -8.22 -10.06 -6.64
C PHE A 25 -7.94 -9.36 -7.97
N PRO A 26 -8.93 -9.25 -8.86
CA PRO A 26 -8.85 -8.33 -9.99
C PRO A 26 -8.68 -6.89 -9.49
N ARG A 27 -7.93 -6.09 -10.24
CA ARG A 27 -7.77 -4.66 -9.99
C ARG A 27 -9.15 -3.98 -9.90
N PRO A 28 -9.45 -3.22 -8.83
CA PRO A 28 -10.68 -2.45 -8.70
C PRO A 28 -10.87 -1.49 -9.88
N PHE A 29 -12.09 -1.43 -10.44
CA PHE A 29 -12.38 -0.53 -11.56
C PHE A 29 -12.39 0.94 -11.11
N GLU A 30 -12.69 1.19 -9.84
CA GLU A 30 -12.72 2.51 -9.22
C GLU A 30 -11.35 3.20 -9.28
N LEU A 31 -10.26 2.44 -9.38
CA LEU A 31 -8.92 3.00 -9.57
C LEU A 31 -8.83 3.84 -10.85
N ASP A 32 -9.57 3.52 -11.90
CA ASP A 32 -9.57 4.32 -13.13
C ASP A 32 -10.15 5.71 -12.89
N ALA A 33 -11.28 5.79 -12.17
CA ALA A 33 -11.91 7.06 -11.81
C ALA A 33 -11.03 7.87 -10.83
N ILE A 34 -10.45 7.20 -9.82
CA ILE A 34 -9.54 7.83 -8.85
C ILE A 34 -8.32 8.45 -9.55
N ILE A 35 -7.79 7.76 -10.55
CA ILE A 35 -6.57 8.17 -11.24
C ILE A 35 -6.84 9.26 -12.28
N ALA A 36 -8.02 9.24 -12.91
CA ALA A 36 -8.47 10.31 -13.80
C ALA A 36 -8.54 11.66 -13.06
N GLU A 37 -9.01 11.66 -11.81
CA GLU A 37 -9.16 12.86 -10.97
C GLU A 37 -8.07 12.96 -9.88
N TRP A 38 -6.87 12.47 -10.18
CA TRP A 38 -5.82 12.25 -9.17
C TRP A 38 -5.46 13.49 -8.37
N ASP A 39 -5.39 14.68 -9.00
CA ASP A 39 -5.00 15.89 -8.29
C ASP A 39 -6.00 16.28 -7.20
N ILE A 40 -7.30 16.07 -7.45
CA ILE A 40 -8.37 16.29 -6.47
C ILE A 40 -8.26 15.24 -5.36
N VAL A 41 -8.17 13.96 -5.72
CA VAL A 41 -8.09 12.86 -4.75
C VAL A 41 -6.87 13.04 -3.84
N MET A 42 -5.70 13.32 -4.41
CA MET A 42 -4.46 13.56 -3.66
C MET A 42 -4.62 14.72 -2.67
N GLN A 43 -5.28 15.83 -3.07
CA GLN A 43 -5.53 16.95 -2.17
C GLN A 43 -6.42 16.54 -0.99
N GLU A 44 -7.47 15.76 -1.21
CA GLU A 44 -8.31 15.25 -0.13
C GLU A 44 -7.56 14.26 0.78
N LEU A 45 -6.81 13.31 0.20
CA LEU A 45 -6.03 12.35 0.96
C LEU A 45 -4.98 13.02 1.85
N ARG A 46 -4.39 14.14 1.43
CA ARG A 46 -3.45 14.93 2.24
C ARG A 46 -4.09 15.63 3.43
N LYS A 47 -5.41 15.79 3.45
CA LYS A 47 -6.10 16.37 4.62
C LYS A 47 -6.19 15.36 5.76
N ASN A 48 -6.20 14.06 5.45
CA ASN A 48 -6.28 12.99 6.44
C ASN A 48 -5.11 13.02 7.42
N ASP A 49 -5.44 12.75 8.68
CA ASP A 49 -4.48 12.44 9.73
C ASP A 49 -4.43 10.93 9.89
N ILE A 50 -3.27 10.33 9.66
CA ILE A 50 -3.08 8.87 9.71
C ILE A 50 -3.46 8.32 11.09
N GLU A 51 -3.22 9.07 12.16
CA GLU A 51 -3.53 8.67 13.55
C GLU A 51 -5.02 8.49 13.79
N THR A 52 -5.87 9.19 13.03
CA THR A 52 -7.33 9.19 13.20
C THR A 52 -8.06 8.68 11.95
N HIS A 53 -7.32 8.26 10.92
CA HIS A 53 -7.88 7.73 9.69
C HIS A 53 -8.76 6.52 9.97
N ARG A 54 -9.99 6.55 9.48
CA ARG A 54 -10.92 5.43 9.57
C ARG A 54 -10.87 4.67 8.27
N TRP A 55 -10.24 3.49 8.31
CA TRP A 55 -10.24 2.54 7.22
C TRP A 55 -11.67 2.16 6.83
N ALA A 56 -11.93 2.17 5.53
CA ALA A 56 -13.14 1.63 4.96
C ALA A 56 -13.19 0.11 5.18
N GLY A 57 -14.41 -0.44 5.19
CA GLY A 57 -14.62 -1.87 5.34
C GLY A 57 -14.06 -2.62 4.14
N PRO A 58 -13.10 -3.54 4.32
CA PRO A 58 -12.54 -4.26 3.19
C PRO A 58 -13.50 -5.34 2.68
N ARG A 59 -13.36 -5.68 1.39
CA ARG A 59 -13.99 -6.88 0.83
C ARG A 59 -13.24 -8.10 1.33
N ARG A 60 -13.96 -9.11 1.81
CA ARG A 60 -13.37 -10.39 2.27
C ARG A 60 -14.03 -11.56 1.57
N LEU A 61 -13.23 -12.49 1.06
CA LEU A 61 -13.67 -13.72 0.41
C LEU A 61 -12.92 -14.92 0.99
N ILE A 62 -13.59 -16.07 1.04
CA ILE A 62 -12.95 -17.34 1.34
C ILE A 62 -12.37 -17.88 0.04
N VAL A 63 -11.05 -18.10 0.00
CA VAL A 63 -10.35 -18.63 -1.17
C VAL A 63 -9.69 -19.97 -0.83
N PRO A 64 -9.67 -20.94 -1.75
CA PRO A 64 -8.92 -22.19 -1.56
C PRO A 64 -7.43 -21.90 -1.33
N LYS A 65 -6.82 -22.61 -0.38
CA LYS A 65 -5.37 -22.63 -0.18
C LYS A 65 -4.79 -23.95 -0.67
N GLU A 66 -5.43 -25.07 -0.33
CA GLU A 66 -5.10 -26.42 -0.80
C GLU A 66 -6.40 -27.24 -0.96
N LYS A 67 -6.29 -28.53 -1.29
CA LYS A 67 -7.43 -29.42 -1.60
C LYS A 67 -8.55 -29.39 -0.55
N HIS A 68 -8.22 -29.25 0.73
CA HIS A 68 -9.20 -29.26 1.83
C HIS A 68 -9.01 -28.07 2.79
N SER A 69 -8.29 -27.02 2.38
CA SER A 69 -8.01 -25.87 3.24
C SER A 69 -8.35 -24.57 2.54
N PHE A 70 -8.81 -23.60 3.33
CA PHE A 70 -9.25 -22.29 2.87
C PHE A 70 -8.56 -21.19 3.68
N ARG A 71 -8.45 -20.00 3.08
CA ARG A 71 -7.99 -18.77 3.76
C ARG A 71 -8.94 -17.62 3.45
N ILE A 72 -8.99 -16.64 4.34
CA ILE A 72 -9.67 -15.39 4.05
C ILE A 72 -8.70 -14.52 3.27
N ALA A 73 -9.10 -14.14 2.05
CA ALA A 73 -8.45 -13.10 1.27
C ALA A 73 -9.18 -11.77 1.52
N THR A 74 -8.42 -10.70 1.65
CA THR A 74 -8.93 -9.35 1.95
C THR A 74 -8.48 -8.41 0.84
N GLN A 75 -9.42 -7.69 0.25
CA GLN A 75 -9.16 -6.57 -0.66
C GLN A 75 -9.55 -5.28 0.04
N LEU A 76 -8.60 -4.37 0.21
CA LEU A 76 -8.86 -3.06 0.81
C LEU A 76 -9.69 -2.20 -0.14
N ASP A 77 -10.30 -1.16 0.42
CA ASP A 77 -10.83 -0.08 -0.41
C ASP A 77 -9.70 0.53 -1.28
N PRO A 78 -9.97 0.93 -2.53
CA PRO A 78 -8.96 1.51 -3.40
C PRO A 78 -8.24 2.75 -2.81
N LEU A 79 -8.96 3.60 -2.08
CA LEU A 79 -8.36 4.77 -1.41
C LEU A 79 -7.50 4.34 -0.22
N ASP A 80 -7.96 3.36 0.55
CA ASP A 80 -7.17 2.79 1.65
C ASP A 80 -5.91 2.09 1.14
N SER A 81 -5.97 1.44 -0.02
CA SER A 81 -4.80 0.83 -0.67
C SER A 81 -3.74 1.88 -1.01
N LEU A 82 -4.17 3.04 -1.52
CA LEU A 82 -3.28 4.17 -1.79
C LEU A 82 -2.68 4.76 -0.50
N ILE A 83 -3.49 4.90 0.56
CA ILE A 83 -3.04 5.37 1.87
C ILE A 83 -1.99 4.42 2.44
N LEU A 84 -2.27 3.11 2.45
CA LEU A 84 -1.34 2.11 2.97
C LEU A 84 -0.01 2.12 2.21
N ALA A 85 -0.06 2.12 0.88
CA ALA A 85 1.15 2.18 0.04
C ALA A 85 1.96 3.46 0.29
N ALA A 86 1.29 4.61 0.46
CA ALA A 86 1.95 5.88 0.75
C ALA A 86 2.60 5.88 2.14
N VAL A 87 1.93 5.33 3.16
CA VAL A 87 2.48 5.18 4.52
C VAL A 87 3.71 4.27 4.50
N ILE A 88 3.64 3.14 3.78
CA ILE A 88 4.78 2.22 3.61
C ILE A 88 5.97 2.95 2.99
N TYR A 89 5.75 3.71 1.91
CA TYR A 89 6.83 4.45 1.26
C TYR A 89 7.43 5.53 2.18
N GLN A 90 6.58 6.30 2.85
CA GLN A 90 6.98 7.44 3.67
C GLN A 90 7.82 7.04 4.90
N TYR A 91 7.45 5.92 5.54
CA TYR A 91 8.07 5.50 6.80
C TYR A 91 8.97 4.28 6.67
N GLY A 92 8.99 3.61 5.51
CA GLY A 92 9.70 2.35 5.32
C GLY A 92 11.21 2.46 5.56
N ASN A 93 11.86 3.54 5.14
CA ASN A 93 13.29 3.77 5.41
C ASN A 93 13.58 3.84 6.91
N GLN A 94 12.70 4.46 7.70
CA GLN A 94 12.88 4.55 9.15
C GLN A 94 12.77 3.17 9.83
N ILE A 95 11.90 2.29 9.32
CA ILE A 95 11.80 0.91 9.79
C ILE A 95 13.07 0.14 9.38
N GLU A 96 13.49 0.31 8.14
CA GLU A 96 14.65 -0.37 7.54
C GLU A 96 15.96 -0.05 8.27
N GLU A 97 16.18 1.22 8.64
CA GLU A 97 17.33 1.70 9.42
C GLU A 97 17.43 1.05 10.81
N ARG A 98 16.32 0.58 11.37
CA ARG A 98 16.28 -0.09 12.69
C ARG A 98 16.50 -1.60 12.61
N ARG A 99 16.54 -2.17 11.40
CA ARG A 99 16.76 -3.61 11.21
C ARG A 99 18.25 -3.93 11.32
N ILE A 100 18.55 -5.17 11.73
CA ILE A 100 19.91 -5.70 11.70
C ILE A 100 20.49 -5.56 10.28
N PRO A 101 21.70 -4.99 10.11
CA PRO A 101 22.34 -4.86 8.81
C PRO A 101 22.50 -6.21 8.11
N THR A 102 22.40 -6.20 6.79
CA THR A 102 22.61 -7.43 5.98
C THR A 102 24.05 -7.94 6.08
N THR A 103 25.00 -7.06 6.38
CA THR A 103 26.42 -7.38 6.61
C THR A 103 26.67 -8.27 7.83
N ASP A 104 25.71 -8.38 8.74
CA ASP A 104 25.84 -9.24 9.93
C ASP A 104 25.51 -10.71 9.63
N TYR A 105 24.94 -11.00 8.46
CA TYR A 105 24.56 -12.36 8.01
C TYR A 105 23.65 -13.13 8.99
N ARG A 106 22.81 -12.41 9.76
CA ARG A 106 21.89 -13.00 10.76
C ARG A 106 20.45 -13.15 10.27
N VAL A 107 19.96 -12.20 9.47
CA VAL A 107 18.55 -12.14 9.05
C VAL A 107 18.49 -12.03 7.52
N PHE A 108 17.92 -13.04 6.87
CA PHE A 108 17.73 -13.09 5.43
C PHE A 108 16.23 -12.90 5.13
N SER A 109 15.84 -11.68 4.81
CA SER A 109 14.46 -11.32 4.47
C SER A 109 14.46 -10.15 3.49
N HIS A 110 13.34 -9.92 2.80
CA HIS A 110 13.19 -8.79 1.89
C HIS A 110 13.48 -7.46 2.63
N ARG A 111 14.23 -6.59 1.95
CA ARG A 111 14.64 -5.27 2.45
C ARG A 111 13.76 -4.21 1.79
N PHE A 112 13.45 -3.15 2.53
CA PHE A 112 12.73 -2.02 1.96
C PHE A 112 13.69 -1.27 1.02
N SER A 113 13.40 -1.26 -0.29
CA SER A 113 14.28 -0.65 -1.29
C SER A 113 13.46 -0.06 -2.44
N PRO A 114 12.59 0.93 -2.17
CA PRO A 114 11.71 1.45 -3.18
C PRO A 114 12.47 2.24 -4.26
N ASP A 115 11.98 2.20 -5.50
CA ASP A 115 12.46 3.05 -6.58
C ASP A 115 11.46 4.17 -6.91
N GLN A 116 11.84 5.12 -7.76
CA GLN A 116 10.95 6.22 -8.16
C GLN A 116 9.80 5.80 -9.09
N GLU A 117 9.79 4.54 -9.56
CA GLU A 117 8.86 3.97 -10.53
C GLU A 117 7.85 3.01 -9.88
N GLY A 118 7.63 3.16 -8.57
CA GLY A 118 6.63 2.43 -7.80
C GLY A 118 6.98 0.96 -7.57
N ARG A 119 8.25 0.55 -7.67
CA ARG A 119 8.69 -0.76 -7.17
C ARG A 119 9.12 -0.63 -5.71
N LEU A 120 8.82 -1.66 -4.93
CA LEU A 120 9.21 -1.83 -3.54
C LEU A 120 10.28 -2.92 -3.43
#